data_AF-A0A9D9STB0-F1
#
_entry.id   AF-A0A9D9STB0-F1
#
_cell.length_a   1.000
_cell.length_b   1.000
_cell.length_c   1.000
_cell.angle_alpha   90.00
_cell.angle_beta   90.00
_cell.angle_gamma   90.00
#
_symmetry.space_group_name_H-M   'P 1'
#
loop_
_entity.id
_entity.type
_entity.pdbx_description
1 polymer ?
#
loop_
_entity_poly.entity_id
_entity_poly.type
_entity_poly.pdbx_seq_one_letter_code
_entity_poly.pdbx_strand_id
1 'polypeptide(L)'
;MYSSATFWLIIAACLGLGTVAGWFMHRMMDPAERRQREFARKLADTERALAEYRTEVNEHFRGTAERVNRLTEDYRELHQHLSDGAVGLCAGGDTEQPLLTSLAGAAHRGAAPSTSPPLDYAPRRSAMEPGILNEEYDLDSVRSA
;
A
#
# COMPACT_ATOMS: atom_id res chain seq x y z
N MET A 1 -74.56 -29.80 -1.23
CA MET A 1 -73.54 -29.37 -2.21
C MET A 1 -72.67 -28.18 -1.74
N TYR A 2 -72.89 -27.60 -0.55
CA TYR A 2 -72.13 -26.43 -0.07
C TYR A 2 -70.82 -26.75 0.65
N SER A 3 -70.61 -28.00 1.09
CA SER A 3 -69.49 -28.37 1.97
C SER A 3 -68.11 -28.31 1.32
N SER A 4 -68.00 -28.52 0.00
CA SER A 4 -66.72 -28.41 -0.72
C SER A 4 -66.35 -26.95 -0.96
N ALA A 5 -67.32 -26.11 -1.31
CA ALA A 5 -67.11 -24.68 -1.55
C ALA A 5 -66.66 -23.93 -0.28
N THR A 6 -67.25 -24.25 0.88
CA THR A 6 -66.84 -23.66 2.16
C THR A 6 -65.42 -24.05 2.55
N PHE A 7 -64.98 -25.27 2.25
CA PHE A 7 -63.62 -25.72 2.53
C PHE A 7 -62.58 -24.94 1.72
N TRP A 8 -62.84 -24.74 0.42
CA TRP A 8 -61.98 -23.92 -0.44
C TRP A 8 -61.93 -22.45 -0.01
N LEU A 9 -63.05 -21.87 0.44
CA LEU A 9 -63.10 -20.50 0.95
C LEU A 9 -62.27 -20.31 2.22
N ILE A 10 -62.31 -21.28 3.15
CA ILE A 10 -61.53 -21.23 4.38
C ILE A 10 -60.03 -21.34 4.07
N ILE A 11 -59.63 -22.22 3.15
CA ILE A 11 -58.24 -22.33 2.70
C ILE A 11 -57.76 -21.02 2.09
N ALA A 12 -58.56 -20.43 1.19
CA ALA A 12 -58.22 -19.16 0.56
C ALA A 12 -58.11 -18.02 1.57
N ALA A 13 -59.00 -17.96 2.56
CA ALA A 13 -58.98 -16.96 3.63
C ALA A 13 -57.73 -17.09 4.53
N CYS A 14 -57.40 -18.32 4.96
CA CYS A 14 -56.19 -18.58 5.75
C CYS A 14 -54.91 -18.24 4.97
N LEU A 15 -54.85 -18.60 3.68
CA LEU A 15 -53.70 -18.28 2.84
C LEU A 15 -53.57 -16.76 2.62
N GLY A 16 -54.68 -16.06 2.42
CA GLY A 16 -54.68 -14.60 2.33
C GLY A 16 -54.18 -13.93 3.62
N LEU A 17 -54.70 -14.35 4.76
CA LEU A 17 -54.27 -13.81 6.06
C LEU A 17 -52.80 -14.13 6.37
N GLY A 18 -52.37 -15.37 6.11
CA GLY A 18 -51.00 -15.80 6.31
C GLY A 18 -50.00 -15.10 5.40
N THR A 19 -50.34 -14.84 4.14
CA THR A 19 -49.46 -14.12 3.20
C THR A 19 -49.34 -12.65 3.57
N VAL A 20 -50.44 -11.99 3.95
CA VAL A 20 -50.41 -10.58 4.40
C VAL A 20 -49.62 -10.44 5.70
N ALA A 21 -49.89 -11.28 6.70
CA ALA A 21 -49.18 -11.26 7.97
C ALA A 21 -47.68 -11.62 7.79
N GLY A 22 -47.38 -12.64 6.98
CA GLY A 22 -46.01 -13.06 6.69
C GLY A 22 -45.21 -11.99 5.94
N TRP A 23 -45.81 -11.32 4.95
CA TRP A 23 -45.17 -10.21 4.24
C TRP A 23 -44.91 -9.02 5.16
N PHE A 24 -45.88 -8.68 6.01
CA PHE A 24 -45.72 -7.59 6.98
C PHE A 24 -44.60 -7.89 7.98
N MET A 25 -44.56 -9.11 8.53
CA MET A 25 -43.52 -9.56 9.45
C MET A 25 -42.14 -9.55 8.79
N HIS A 26 -42.04 -10.05 7.55
CA HIS A 26 -40.79 -10.06 6.77
C HIS A 26 -40.28 -8.65 6.51
N ARG A 27 -41.16 -7.73 6.12
CA ARG A 27 -40.82 -6.32 5.90
C ARG A 27 -40.37 -5.63 7.18
N MET A 28 -40.96 -5.97 8.33
CA MET A 28 -40.60 -5.38 9.61
C MET A 28 -39.28 -5.93 10.17
N MET A 29 -38.93 -7.17 9.81
CA MET A 29 -37.66 -7.81 10.17
C MET A 29 -36.51 -7.51 9.21
N ASP A 30 -36.73 -6.76 8.13
CA ASP A 30 -35.78 -6.63 7.02
C ASP A 30 -34.40 -6.12 7.53
N PRO A 31 -33.39 -7.00 7.65
CA PRO A 31 -32.09 -6.63 8.23
C PRO A 31 -31.24 -5.83 7.24
N ALA A 32 -31.80 -5.50 6.07
CA ALA A 32 -31.18 -4.70 5.03
C ALA A 32 -30.73 -3.33 5.55
N GLU A 33 -31.54 -2.63 6.35
CA GLU A 33 -31.14 -1.33 6.91
C GLU A 33 -29.96 -1.45 7.88
N ARG A 34 -29.93 -2.51 8.70
CA ARG A 34 -28.82 -2.74 9.64
C ARG A 34 -27.53 -3.02 8.89
N ARG A 35 -27.58 -3.89 7.88
CA ARG A 35 -26.44 -4.19 7.00
C ARG A 35 -25.95 -2.95 6.26
N GLN A 36 -26.84 -2.13 5.72
CA GLN A 36 -26.47 -0.88 5.05
C GLN A 36 -25.77 0.10 6.01
N ARG A 37 -26.29 0.24 7.25
CA ARG A 37 -25.65 1.09 8.27
C ARG A 37 -24.28 0.55 8.68
N GLU A 38 -24.11 -0.77 8.78
CA GLU A 38 -22.82 -1.39 9.06
C GLU A 38 -21.81 -1.14 7.93
N PHE A 39 -22.22 -1.27 6.66
CA PHE A 39 -21.34 -0.97 5.53
C PHE A 39 -20.97 0.52 5.48
N ALA A 40 -21.92 1.42 5.71
CA ALA A 40 -21.66 2.85 5.78
C ALA A 40 -20.67 3.19 6.92
N ARG A 41 -20.81 2.53 8.08
CA ARG A 41 -19.86 2.67 9.20
C ARG A 41 -18.47 2.17 8.84
N LYS A 42 -18.37 0.97 8.24
CA LYS A 42 -17.08 0.42 7.80
C LYS A 42 -16.36 1.35 6.83
N LEU A 43 -17.07 1.92 5.85
CA LEU A 43 -16.49 2.90 4.93
C LEU A 43 -15.97 4.12 5.69
N ALA A 44 -16.79 4.72 6.55
CA ALA A 44 -16.39 5.88 7.34
C ALA A 44 -15.19 5.60 8.24
N ASP A 45 -15.11 4.41 8.85
CA ASP A 45 -13.99 4.02 9.71
C ASP A 45 -12.71 3.80 8.89
N THR A 46 -12.79 3.18 7.70
CA THR A 46 -11.63 3.00 6.81
C THR A 46 -11.10 4.34 6.27
N GLU A 47 -11.99 5.27 5.92
CA GLU A 47 -11.60 6.60 5.45
C GLU A 47 -10.89 7.39 6.55
N ARG A 48 -11.38 7.30 7.79
CA ARG A 48 -10.71 7.90 8.96
C ARG A 48 -9.32 7.32 9.18
N ALA A 49 -9.19 5.99 9.18
CA ALA A 49 -7.91 5.33 9.36
C ALA A 49 -6.89 5.73 8.28
N LEU A 50 -7.33 5.88 7.02
CA LEU A 50 -6.47 6.37 5.94
C LEU A 50 -6.06 7.83 6.13
N ALA A 51 -6.97 8.69 6.60
CA ALA A 51 -6.65 10.09 6.88
C ALA A 51 -5.64 10.24 8.02
N GLU A 52 -5.80 9.45 9.08
CA GLU A 52 -4.87 9.39 10.21
C GLU A 52 -3.49 8.91 9.76
N TYR A 53 -3.41 7.80 9.02
CA TYR A 53 -2.17 7.28 8.47
C TYR A 53 -1.44 8.30 7.57
N ARG A 54 -2.17 8.98 6.68
CA ARG A 54 -1.60 10.04 5.84
C ARG A 54 -1.03 11.19 6.66
N THR A 55 -1.68 11.54 7.78
CA THR A 55 -1.23 12.60 8.69
C THR A 55 0.06 12.18 9.40
N GLU A 56 0.11 10.95 9.91
CA GLU A 56 1.30 10.38 10.57
C GLU A 56 2.50 10.32 9.61
N VAL A 57 2.29 9.85 8.39
CA VAL A 57 3.33 9.78 7.36
C VAL A 57 3.86 11.17 7.02
N ASN A 58 2.96 12.15 6.84
CA ASN A 58 3.37 13.53 6.55
C ASN A 58 4.21 14.11 7.68
N GLU A 59 3.81 13.90 8.94
CA GLU A 59 4.57 14.37 10.10
C GLU A 59 5.95 13.69 10.20
N HIS A 60 6.03 12.39 9.89
CA HIS A 60 7.30 11.66 9.84
C HIS A 60 8.24 12.19 8.75
N PHE A 61 7.71 12.45 7.54
CA PHE A 61 8.50 13.02 6.46
C PHE A 61 8.90 14.48 6.72
N ARG A 62 8.05 15.25 7.41
CA ARG A 62 8.39 16.61 7.87
C ARG A 62 9.57 16.59 8.83
N GLY A 63 9.52 15.73 9.85
CA GLY A 63 10.64 15.56 10.80
C GLY A 63 11.90 14.99 10.14
N THR A 64 11.76 14.11 9.15
CA THR A 64 12.90 13.56 8.39
C THR A 64 13.55 14.62 7.50
N ALA A 65 12.75 15.44 6.80
CA ALA A 65 13.25 16.53 5.98
C ALA A 65 14.06 17.54 6.80
N GLU A 66 13.64 17.84 8.03
CA GLU A 66 14.39 18.72 8.93
C GLU A 66 15.77 18.12 9.29
N ARG A 67 15.84 16.82 9.60
CA ARG A 67 17.10 16.13 9.89
C ARG A 67 18.02 16.04 8.68
N VAL A 68 17.47 15.73 7.50
CA VAL A 68 18.23 15.69 6.24
C VAL A 68 18.80 17.07 5.90
N ASN A 69 18.04 18.13 6.17
CA ASN A 69 18.54 19.49 5.98
C ASN A 69 19.75 19.80 6.88
N ARG A 70 19.71 19.39 8.16
CA ARG A 70 20.87 19.52 9.07
C ARG A 70 22.08 18.74 8.57
N LEU A 71 21.88 17.49 8.13
CA LEU A 71 22.97 16.68 7.55
C LEU A 71 23.57 17.35 6.29
N THR A 72 22.74 17.97 5.47
CA THR A 72 23.20 18.68 4.27
C THR A 72 24.07 19.89 4.65
N GLU A 73 23.71 20.59 5.72
CA GLU A 73 24.50 21.71 6.25
C GLU A 73 25.84 21.22 6.78
N ASP A 74 25.85 20.16 7.61
CA ASP A 74 27.08 19.55 8.14
C ASP A 74 28.00 19.06 6.99
N TYR A 75 27.42 18.51 5.93
CA TYR A 75 28.17 18.13 4.72
C TYR A 75 28.81 19.33 4.01
N ARG A 76 28.09 20.46 3.91
CA ARG A 76 28.63 21.70 3.32
C ARG A 76 29.76 22.27 4.15
N GLU A 77 29.60 22.30 5.47
CA GLU A 77 30.62 22.79 6.40
C GLU A 77 31.90 21.93 6.31
N LEU A 78 31.77 20.60 6.32
CA LEU A 78 32.89 19.69 6.12
C LEU A 78 33.59 19.91 4.77
N HIS A 79 32.81 20.11 3.70
CA HIS A 79 33.38 20.39 2.38
C HIS A 79 34.14 21.72 2.37
N GLN A 80 33.60 22.78 2.98
CA GLN A 80 34.27 24.07 3.13
C GLN A 80 35.58 23.93 3.92
N HIS A 81 35.55 23.18 5.03
CA HIS A 81 36.73 22.95 5.85
C HIS A 81 37.82 22.16 5.11
N LEU A 82 37.44 21.17 4.30
CA LEU A 82 38.36 20.43 3.43
C LEU A 82 38.94 21.30 2.32
N SER A 83 38.14 22.18 1.70
CA SER A 83 38.66 23.11 0.68
C SER A 83 39.63 24.12 1.27
N ASP A 84 39.30 24.69 2.44
CA ASP A 84 40.17 25.63 3.14
C ASP A 84 41.45 24.96 3.62
N GLY A 85 41.34 23.74 4.16
CA GLY A 85 42.48 22.92 4.57
C GLY A 85 43.37 22.52 3.39
N ALA A 86 42.79 22.18 2.24
CA ALA A 86 43.55 21.88 1.02
C ALA A 86 44.31 23.12 0.52
N VAL A 87 43.70 24.31 0.52
CA VAL A 87 44.37 25.55 0.13
C VAL A 87 45.49 25.92 1.12
N GLY A 88 45.26 25.75 2.42
CA GLY A 88 46.25 26.06 3.46
C GLY A 88 47.43 25.08 3.53
N LEU A 89 47.18 23.80 3.27
CA LEU A 89 48.20 22.74 3.38
C LEU A 89 48.91 22.44 2.05
N CYS A 90 48.29 22.71 0.90
CA CYS A 90 48.93 22.56 -0.42
C CYS A 90 49.65 23.81 -0.91
N ALA A 91 49.57 24.95 -0.19
CA ALA A 91 50.31 26.17 -0.53
C ALA A 91 51.85 26.06 -0.40
N GLY A 92 52.38 24.91 0.03
CA GLY A 92 53.81 24.71 0.29
C GLY A 92 54.47 23.50 -0.38
N GLY A 93 53.79 22.75 -1.26
CA GLY A 93 54.39 21.55 -1.85
C GLY A 93 53.84 21.23 -3.22
N ASP A 94 54.74 21.22 -4.21
CA ASP A 94 54.55 20.57 -5.50
C ASP A 94 54.34 19.06 -5.27
N THR A 95 53.14 18.66 -4.88
CA THR A 95 52.74 17.26 -4.87
C THR A 95 51.46 17.10 -5.65
N GLU A 96 51.67 16.48 -6.80
CA GLU A 96 50.72 16.20 -7.84
C GLU A 96 49.49 15.45 -7.34
N GLN A 97 48.38 15.75 -8.02
CA GLN A 97 47.08 15.07 -8.01
C GLN A 97 46.18 15.45 -6.83
N PRO A 98 45.13 16.26 -7.07
CA PRO A 98 44.12 16.51 -6.07
C PRO A 98 43.53 15.15 -5.68
N LEU A 99 43.57 14.81 -4.39
CA LEU A 99 42.85 13.66 -3.83
C LEU A 99 41.36 13.64 -4.25
N LEU A 100 40.82 14.80 -4.65
CA LEU A 100 39.52 14.99 -5.27
C LEU A 100 39.34 14.24 -6.60
N THR A 101 40.38 14.16 -7.45
CA THR A 101 40.34 13.39 -8.71
C THR A 101 40.38 11.89 -8.46
N SER A 102 41.01 11.43 -7.37
CA SER A 102 40.99 10.01 -6.98
C SER A 102 39.60 9.59 -6.48
N LEU A 103 38.95 10.44 -5.66
CA LEU A 103 37.61 10.17 -5.15
C LEU A 103 36.50 10.36 -6.20
N ALA A 104 36.67 11.30 -7.13
CA ALA A 104 35.77 11.52 -8.26
C ALA A 104 36.05 10.61 -9.47
N GLY A 105 37.26 10.05 -9.57
CA GLY A 105 37.77 9.29 -10.72
C GLY A 105 37.72 7.77 -10.57
N ALA A 106 37.37 7.24 -9.40
CA ALA A 106 36.90 5.86 -9.26
C ALA A 106 35.39 5.74 -9.59
N ALA A 107 34.83 6.68 -10.35
CA ALA A 107 33.61 6.48 -11.11
C ALA A 107 33.88 5.36 -12.12
N HIS A 108 33.54 4.14 -11.70
CA HIS A 108 33.31 2.98 -12.55
C HIS A 108 32.68 3.45 -13.88
N ARG A 109 33.48 3.45 -14.94
CA ARG A 109 33.02 3.62 -16.31
C ARG A 109 32.34 2.31 -16.72
N GLY A 110 31.19 2.05 -16.11
CA GLY A 110 30.29 0.96 -16.43
C GLY A 110 28.88 1.51 -16.28
N ALA A 111 28.18 1.62 -17.41
CA ALA A 111 26.75 1.85 -17.60
C ALA A 111 26.01 2.73 -16.57
N ALA A 112 25.45 3.85 -17.04
CA ALA A 112 24.56 4.72 -16.27
C ALA A 112 23.59 3.92 -15.38
N PRO A 113 23.61 4.10 -14.04
CA PRO A 113 22.66 3.41 -13.18
C PRO A 113 21.31 4.13 -13.35
N SER A 114 20.39 3.48 -14.07
CA SER A 114 18.98 3.85 -14.05
C SER A 114 18.50 3.81 -12.60
N THR A 115 18.26 4.97 -11.99
CA THR A 115 17.61 5.07 -10.68
C THR A 115 16.13 4.76 -10.85
N SER A 116 15.82 3.48 -11.08
CA SER A 116 14.49 2.97 -10.76
C SER A 116 14.43 2.76 -9.24
N PRO A 117 13.31 3.11 -8.57
CA PRO A 117 13.10 2.70 -7.18
C PRO A 117 13.33 1.18 -7.05
N PRO A 118 13.80 0.69 -5.89
CA PRO A 118 14.10 -0.73 -5.72
C PRO A 118 12.90 -1.53 -6.19
N LEU A 119 13.10 -2.32 -7.24
CA LEU A 119 12.04 -3.18 -7.76
C LEU A 119 11.86 -4.27 -6.71
N ASP A 120 10.86 -4.11 -5.83
CA ASP A 120 10.38 -5.14 -4.90
C ASP A 120 9.78 -6.37 -5.64
N TYR A 121 9.86 -6.39 -6.97
CA TYR A 121 9.52 -7.53 -7.80
C TYR A 121 10.77 -8.40 -7.98
N ALA A 122 10.77 -9.61 -7.42
CA ALA A 122 11.81 -10.58 -7.76
C ALA A 122 11.86 -10.78 -9.28
N PRO A 123 13.04 -10.70 -9.91
CA PRO A 123 13.16 -10.85 -11.35
C PRO A 123 12.69 -12.25 -11.77
N ARG A 124 11.74 -12.30 -12.72
CA ARG A 124 11.36 -13.57 -13.37
C ARG A 124 12.55 -14.06 -14.20
N ARG A 125 12.98 -15.31 -14.00
CA ARG A 125 14.11 -15.93 -14.72
C ARG A 125 13.87 -16.03 -16.24
N SER A 126 12.61 -16.07 -16.66
CA SER A 126 12.22 -15.94 -18.07
C SER A 126 10.82 -15.33 -18.20
N ALA A 127 10.49 -14.77 -19.37
CA ALA A 127 9.19 -14.14 -19.63
C ALA A 127 7.99 -15.12 -19.56
N MET A 128 8.26 -16.42 -19.64
CA MET A 128 7.27 -17.49 -19.63
C MET A 128 7.15 -18.16 -18.23
N GLU A 129 8.05 -17.84 -17.29
CA GLU A 129 8.06 -18.45 -15.96
C GLU A 129 7.08 -17.71 -15.03
N PRO A 130 6.22 -18.43 -14.31
CA PRO A 130 5.32 -17.82 -13.34
C PRO A 130 6.12 -17.08 -12.26
N GLY A 131 5.74 -15.84 -11.93
CA GLY A 131 6.48 -15.05 -10.94
C GLY A 131 6.07 -15.38 -9.52
N ILE A 132 6.93 -15.14 -8.53
CA ILE A 132 6.79 -15.47 -7.08
C ILE A 132 5.45 -15.18 -6.37
N LEU A 133 4.51 -14.48 -7.01
CA LEU A 133 3.16 -14.21 -6.51
C LEU A 133 2.07 -14.87 -7.37
N ASN A 134 2.41 -15.81 -8.25
CA ASN A 134 1.42 -16.55 -9.04
C ASN A 134 0.77 -17.64 -8.18
N GLU A 135 -0.52 -17.86 -8.40
CA GLU A 135 -1.32 -18.82 -7.62
C GLU A 135 -0.84 -20.27 -7.75
N GLU A 136 0.00 -20.55 -8.75
CA GLU A 136 0.56 -21.87 -9.04
C GLU A 136 2.00 -22.04 -8.51
N TYR A 137 2.58 -20.99 -7.92
CA TYR A 137 3.91 -21.05 -7.33
C TYR A 137 3.90 -22.06 -6.18
N ASP A 138 4.82 -23.02 -6.21
CA ASP A 138 4.91 -24.11 -5.23
C ASP A 138 3.75 -25.14 -5.25
N LEU A 139 2.83 -25.08 -6.21
CA LEU A 139 1.78 -26.10 -6.36
C LEU A 139 2.22 -27.33 -7.18
N ASP A 140 3.27 -27.19 -8.00
CA ASP A 140 3.81 -28.29 -8.81
C ASP A 140 4.66 -29.30 -8.01
N SER A 141 5.23 -28.85 -6.88
CA SER A 141 5.97 -29.70 -5.94
C SER A 141 5.01 -30.66 -5.21
N VAL A 142 3.76 -30.25 -5.02
CA VAL A 142 2.72 -31.00 -4.29
C VAL A 142 2.06 -32.08 -5.17
N ARG A 143 2.00 -31.88 -6.50
CA ARG A 143 1.36 -32.83 -7.45
C ARG A 143 2.28 -33.98 -7.89
N SER A 144 3.55 -33.93 -7.52
CA SER A 144 4.60 -34.88 -7.95
C SER A 144 4.92 -35.97 -6.91
N ALA A 145 4.06 -36.12 -5.89
CA ALA A 145 4.08 -37.20 -4.89
C ALA A 145 2.82 -38.07 -5.02
#